data_AF-A0A965N5K9-F1
#
_entry.id   AF-A0A965N5K9-F1
#
_cell.length_a   1.000
_cell.length_b   1.000
_cell.length_c   1.000
_cell.angle_alpha   90.00
_cell.angle_beta   90.00
_cell.angle_gamma   90.00
#
_symmetry.space_group_name_H-M   'P 1'
#
loop_
_entity.id
_entity.type
_entity.pdbx_description
1 polymer ?
#
loop_
_entity_poly.entity_id
_entity_poly.type
_entity_poly.pdbx_seq_one_letter_code
_entity_poly.pdbx_strand_id
1 'polypeptide(L)'
;DPLIRGSVRTASGRIESPALGMVLTNVTAFGRFDGAQLAIESFAANAGRGGRVNGSGTVNFAAGQRAMDLSVDAENAQIIARDDLGANITGPLRIVSNSAGGTIKGSVRLTRSLYVLGRSDMAAAVPRLNVMELNEGRVDAPIVTSALPWTLDIKADAPGLLMVKGLGLDSEWRASLVLSGSLLAPTITGTADLVRGNYEFSGRRFDLQRGAIRFRGESPPDPLLDIVAGGDTQGLNATIRVGGTGQRPEFAFSSVPALPQEELLSRLLFGTSITNLSAPEAVQLAAAIASMQGGAGLNPVNALRKAIGLDRLRILPADLATGQRTSIAAGKYLTRRTFVEIVTDGQGYSATRAEFQVTRWLSILSTISTIGEQAASVRVSRDY
;
A
#
# COMPACT_ATOMS: atom_id res chain seq x y z
N ASP A 1 -39.73 28.64 1.02
CA ASP A 1 -38.49 28.77 0.23
C ASP A 1 -37.77 30.07 0.56
N PRO A 2 -36.44 30.04 0.78
CA PRO A 2 -35.68 31.25 1.08
C PRO A 2 -35.56 32.14 -0.17
N LEU A 3 -35.90 33.42 -0.03
CA LEU A 3 -35.66 34.46 -1.04
C LEU A 3 -34.32 35.13 -0.76
N ILE A 4 -33.24 34.55 -1.27
CA ILE A 4 -31.91 35.14 -1.17
C ILE A 4 -31.68 35.99 -2.42
N ARG A 5 -31.33 37.26 -2.22
CA ARG A 5 -30.91 38.16 -3.30
C ARG A 5 -29.58 38.77 -2.93
N GLY A 6 -28.62 38.75 -3.85
CA GLY A 6 -27.30 39.30 -3.63
C GLY A 6 -26.23 38.61 -4.47
N SER A 7 -24.97 38.97 -4.23
CA SER A 7 -23.82 38.38 -4.88
C SER A 7 -22.86 37.78 -3.87
N VAL A 8 -22.23 36.67 -4.25
CA VAL A 8 -21.10 36.07 -3.53
C VAL A 8 -19.83 36.36 -4.31
N ARG A 9 -18.80 36.83 -3.61
CA ARG A 9 -17.46 36.97 -4.15
C ARG A 9 -16.46 36.38 -3.18
N THR A 10 -15.55 35.57 -3.70
CA THR A 10 -14.37 35.11 -2.95
C THR A 10 -13.12 35.53 -3.70
N ALA A 11 -12.13 36.00 -2.96
CA ALA A 11 -10.82 36.36 -3.48
C ALA A 11 -9.79 35.78 -2.52
N SER A 12 -8.95 34.86 -3.02
CA SER A 12 -7.89 34.20 -2.25
C SER A 12 -8.36 33.14 -1.25
N GLY A 13 -9.44 32.42 -1.57
CA GLY A 13 -9.86 31.26 -0.79
C GLY A 13 -8.89 30.08 -0.92
N ARG A 14 -9.07 29.09 -0.04
CA ARG A 14 -8.31 27.84 -0.02
C ARG A 14 -9.26 26.67 0.24
N ILE A 15 -9.13 25.60 -0.52
CA ILE A 15 -9.92 24.37 -0.35
C ILE A 15 -8.94 23.21 -0.20
N GLU A 16 -9.18 22.36 0.79
CA GLU A 16 -8.35 21.19 1.07
C GLU A 16 -9.20 19.94 1.17
N SER A 17 -8.71 18.83 0.61
CA SER A 17 -9.26 17.50 0.83
C SER A 17 -8.16 16.61 1.40
N PRO A 18 -8.15 16.37 2.72
CA PRO A 18 -7.15 15.50 3.36
C PRO A 18 -7.16 14.08 2.78
N ALA A 19 -8.33 13.55 2.43
CA ALA A 19 -8.47 12.20 1.87
C ALA A 19 -7.78 12.02 0.50
N LEU A 20 -7.70 13.10 -0.29
CA LEU A 20 -7.04 13.13 -1.59
C LEU A 20 -5.66 13.79 -1.54
N GLY A 21 -5.28 14.41 -0.42
CA GLY A 21 -4.15 15.34 -0.34
C GLY A 21 -4.31 16.59 -1.22
N MET A 22 -5.50 16.81 -1.80
CA MET A 22 -5.74 17.88 -2.76
C MET A 22 -5.76 19.24 -2.05
N VAL A 23 -5.07 20.21 -2.61
CA VAL A 23 -5.06 21.60 -2.14
C VAL A 23 -5.30 22.53 -3.32
N LEU A 24 -6.38 23.31 -3.24
CA LEU A 24 -6.66 24.41 -4.14
C LEU A 24 -6.35 25.74 -3.44
N THR A 25 -5.57 26.60 -4.09
CA THR A 25 -5.17 27.92 -3.56
C THR A 25 -5.62 29.03 -4.50
N ASN A 26 -5.61 30.27 -4.00
CA ASN A 26 -6.07 31.43 -4.76
C ASN A 26 -7.46 31.21 -5.37
N VAL A 27 -8.35 30.56 -4.60
CA VAL A 27 -9.72 30.31 -5.03
C VAL A 27 -10.39 31.67 -5.20
N THR A 28 -10.89 31.90 -6.40
CA THR A 28 -11.66 33.07 -6.78
C THR A 28 -13.00 32.57 -7.29
N ALA A 29 -14.07 33.23 -6.91
CA ALA A 29 -15.42 32.85 -7.31
C ALA A 29 -16.30 34.09 -7.34
N PHE A 30 -17.18 34.15 -8.35
CA PHE A 30 -18.22 35.14 -8.46
C PHE A 30 -19.54 34.45 -8.77
N GLY A 31 -20.57 34.78 -7.99
CA GLY A 31 -21.90 34.25 -8.20
C GLY A 31 -22.98 35.18 -7.71
N ARG A 32 -24.21 34.93 -8.15
CA ARG A 32 -25.40 35.70 -7.80
C ARG A 32 -26.49 34.76 -7.32
N PHE A 33 -27.20 35.18 -6.28
CA PHE A 33 -28.40 34.51 -5.83
C PHE A 33 -29.61 35.00 -6.61
N ASP A 34 -30.36 34.05 -7.15
CA ASP A 34 -31.71 34.22 -7.64
C ASP A 34 -32.65 33.32 -6.80
N GLY A 35 -33.23 33.90 -5.75
CA GLY A 35 -34.05 33.15 -4.79
C GLY A 35 -33.24 32.12 -4.02
N ALA A 36 -33.57 30.83 -4.17
CA ALA A 36 -32.86 29.75 -3.50
C ALA A 36 -31.68 29.19 -4.32
N GLN A 37 -31.45 29.71 -5.53
CA GLN A 37 -30.39 29.24 -6.42
C GLN A 37 -29.22 30.22 -6.42
N LEU A 38 -28.01 29.71 -6.22
CA LEU A 38 -26.75 30.42 -6.50
C LEU A 38 -26.29 30.06 -7.90
N ALA A 39 -26.33 31.03 -8.82
CA ALA A 39 -25.66 30.95 -10.10
C ALA A 39 -24.20 31.37 -9.91
N ILE A 40 -23.26 30.42 -10.02
CA ILE A 40 -21.82 30.67 -10.01
C ILE A 40 -21.42 30.99 -11.44
N GLU A 41 -21.24 32.27 -11.72
CA GLU A 41 -20.85 32.76 -13.05
C GLU A 41 -19.43 32.32 -13.41
N SER A 42 -18.52 32.33 -12.43
CA SER A 42 -17.18 31.79 -12.60
C SER A 42 -16.55 31.39 -11.26
N PHE A 43 -15.69 30.38 -11.31
CA PHE A 43 -14.68 30.14 -10.29
C PHE A 43 -13.36 29.76 -10.94
N ALA A 44 -12.26 30.01 -10.24
CA ALA A 44 -10.94 29.54 -10.61
C ALA A 44 -10.07 29.33 -9.38
N ALA A 45 -9.16 28.36 -9.45
CA ALA A 45 -8.18 28.11 -8.40
C ALA A 45 -6.89 27.49 -8.97
N ASN A 46 -5.78 27.68 -8.28
CA ASN A 46 -4.53 26.97 -8.53
C ASN A 46 -4.62 25.58 -7.90
N ALA A 47 -4.28 24.54 -8.66
CA ALA A 47 -4.38 23.13 -8.27
C ALA A 47 -3.02 22.44 -8.38
N GLY A 48 -2.24 22.50 -7.31
CA GLY A 48 -0.85 22.04 -7.29
C GLY A 48 0.12 22.97 -8.03
N ARG A 49 1.32 22.48 -8.32
CA ARG A 49 2.38 23.28 -8.95
C ARG A 49 2.14 23.42 -10.45
N GLY A 50 1.70 24.61 -10.88
CA GLY A 50 1.47 24.92 -12.30
C GLY A 50 0.18 24.33 -12.88
N GLY A 51 -0.71 23.79 -12.04
CA GLY A 51 -2.04 23.35 -12.42
C GLY A 51 -3.11 24.37 -12.07
N ARG A 52 -4.22 24.38 -12.81
CA ARG A 52 -5.36 25.27 -12.59
C ARG A 52 -6.67 24.53 -12.80
N VAL A 53 -7.70 24.94 -12.07
CA VAL A 53 -9.09 24.62 -12.36
C VAL A 53 -9.87 25.91 -12.57
N ASN A 54 -10.82 25.90 -13.47
CA ASN A 54 -11.81 26.95 -13.63
C ASN A 54 -13.17 26.33 -13.98
N GLY A 55 -14.22 27.13 -13.95
CA GLY A 55 -15.55 26.63 -14.27
C GLY A 55 -16.68 27.56 -13.85
N SER A 56 -17.89 27.03 -13.93
CA SER A 56 -19.13 27.71 -13.58
C SER A 56 -20.18 26.68 -13.17
N GLY A 57 -21.34 27.13 -12.68
CA GLY A 57 -22.42 26.21 -12.37
C GLY A 57 -23.50 26.80 -11.50
N THR A 58 -24.32 25.92 -10.95
CA THR A 58 -25.45 26.29 -10.10
C THR A 58 -25.52 25.43 -8.85
N VAL A 59 -25.95 26.03 -7.75
CA VAL A 59 -26.27 25.32 -6.51
C VAL A 59 -27.65 25.75 -6.06
N ASN A 60 -28.57 24.81 -5.90
CA ASN A 60 -29.91 25.04 -5.38
C ASN A 60 -29.95 24.67 -3.89
N PHE A 61 -30.40 25.61 -3.06
CA PHE A 61 -30.51 25.47 -1.60
C PHE A 61 -31.96 25.28 -1.13
N ALA A 62 -32.93 25.17 -2.04
CA ALA A 62 -34.32 24.93 -1.67
C ALA A 62 -34.47 23.65 -0.83
N ALA A 63 -35.33 23.71 0.18
CA ALA A 63 -35.55 22.60 1.10
C ALA A 63 -36.02 21.35 0.33
N GLY A 64 -35.38 20.20 0.55
CA GLY A 64 -35.68 18.96 -0.15
C GLY A 64 -35.22 18.88 -1.63
N GLN A 65 -34.68 19.96 -2.18
CA GLN A 65 -34.20 20.05 -3.57
C GLN A 65 -32.73 20.47 -3.65
N ARG A 66 -31.93 20.16 -2.62
CA ARG A 66 -30.49 20.44 -2.63
C ARG A 66 -29.89 19.79 -3.87
N ALA A 67 -29.45 20.60 -4.81
CA ALA A 67 -28.95 20.16 -6.09
C ALA A 67 -27.76 21.00 -6.49
N MET A 68 -26.85 20.40 -7.22
CA MET A 68 -25.64 21.05 -7.70
C MET A 68 -25.40 20.62 -9.14
N ASP A 69 -24.93 21.54 -9.96
CA ASP A 69 -24.46 21.26 -11.31
C ASP A 69 -23.28 22.17 -11.59
N LEU A 70 -22.08 21.63 -11.50
CA LEU A 70 -20.83 22.36 -11.73
C LEU A 70 -20.15 21.81 -12.96
N SER A 71 -19.78 22.70 -13.88
CA SER A 71 -18.83 22.41 -14.96
C SER A 71 -17.46 22.91 -14.54
N VAL A 72 -16.47 22.02 -14.61
CA VAL A 72 -15.09 22.28 -14.19
C VAL A 72 -14.18 21.91 -15.36
N ASP A 73 -13.35 22.85 -15.80
CA ASP A 73 -12.23 22.55 -16.70
C ASP A 73 -10.94 22.52 -15.88
N ALA A 74 -10.22 21.41 -15.99
CA ALA A 74 -8.94 21.20 -15.36
C ALA A 74 -7.81 21.35 -16.39
N GLU A 75 -6.75 22.05 -16.01
CA GLU A 75 -5.52 22.17 -16.80
C GLU A 75 -4.34 21.78 -15.90
N ASN A 76 -3.74 20.62 -16.18
CA ASN A 76 -2.67 20.01 -15.37
C ASN A 76 -2.97 20.04 -13.85
N ALA A 77 -4.25 19.93 -13.47
CA ALA A 77 -4.70 20.11 -12.10
C ALA A 77 -4.33 18.89 -11.26
N GLN A 78 -3.60 19.10 -10.16
CA GLN A 78 -3.28 18.04 -9.20
C GLN A 78 -4.50 17.74 -8.31
N ILE A 79 -5.25 16.70 -8.66
CA ILE A 79 -6.49 16.29 -7.97
C ILE A 79 -6.26 15.22 -6.92
N ILE A 80 -5.15 14.48 -7.00
CA ILE A 80 -4.69 13.53 -5.98
C ILE A 80 -3.22 13.82 -5.70
N ALA A 81 -2.88 14.03 -4.43
CA ALA A 81 -1.55 14.31 -3.95
C ALA A 81 -1.29 13.56 -2.63
N ARG A 82 -1.31 12.23 -2.70
CA ARG A 82 -0.94 11.35 -1.59
C ARG A 82 0.46 10.78 -1.82
N ASP A 83 1.07 10.28 -0.75
CA ASP A 83 2.40 9.66 -0.82
C ASP A 83 2.41 8.34 -1.61
N ASP A 84 1.27 7.66 -1.66
CA ASP A 84 1.08 6.38 -2.34
C ASP A 84 0.38 6.51 -3.71
N LEU A 85 -0.31 7.63 -3.95
CA LEU A 85 -1.08 7.87 -5.17
C LEU A 85 -1.07 9.35 -5.55
N GLY A 86 -0.72 9.64 -6.79
CA GLY A 86 -0.73 10.99 -7.35
C GLY A 86 -1.39 11.05 -8.73
N ALA A 87 -2.15 12.10 -8.99
CA ALA A 87 -2.79 12.32 -10.28
C ALA A 87 -2.94 13.80 -10.63
N ASN A 88 -2.41 14.17 -11.80
CA ASN A 88 -2.64 15.43 -12.47
C ASN A 88 -3.48 15.19 -13.72
N ILE A 89 -4.54 15.98 -13.88
CA ILE A 89 -5.48 15.80 -15.00
C ILE A 89 -5.62 17.06 -15.85
N THR A 90 -5.99 16.86 -17.11
CA THR A 90 -6.47 17.92 -18.01
C THR A 90 -7.76 17.45 -18.67
N GLY A 91 -8.77 18.31 -18.72
CA GLY A 91 -10.03 18.05 -19.39
C GLY A 91 -11.26 18.43 -18.57
N PRO A 92 -12.44 18.30 -19.18
CA PRO A 92 -13.70 18.69 -18.57
C PRO A 92 -14.18 17.64 -17.57
N LEU A 93 -14.71 18.14 -16.46
CA LEU A 93 -15.45 17.42 -15.43
C LEU A 93 -16.80 18.10 -15.23
N ARG A 94 -17.82 17.31 -14.88
CA ARG A 94 -19.12 17.79 -14.45
C ARG A 94 -19.51 17.11 -13.15
N ILE A 95 -19.89 17.89 -12.16
CA ILE A 95 -20.31 17.41 -10.84
C ILE A 95 -21.78 17.74 -10.70
N VAL A 96 -22.63 16.72 -10.70
CA VAL A 96 -24.07 16.88 -10.59
C VAL A 96 -24.56 16.20 -9.32
N SER A 97 -25.45 16.84 -8.56
CA SER A 97 -26.13 16.20 -7.44
C SER A 97 -27.57 16.66 -7.31
N ASN A 98 -28.35 15.86 -6.62
CA ASN A 98 -29.72 16.16 -6.19
C ASN A 98 -29.92 15.66 -4.75
N SER A 99 -31.17 15.65 -4.28
CA SER A 99 -31.50 15.21 -2.92
C SER A 99 -31.25 13.72 -2.65
N ALA A 100 -31.02 12.91 -3.68
CA ALA A 100 -30.79 11.47 -3.57
C ALA A 100 -29.32 11.04 -3.72
N GLY A 101 -28.43 11.92 -4.20
CA GLY A 101 -27.04 11.55 -4.48
C GLY A 101 -26.35 12.48 -5.46
N GLY A 102 -25.13 12.13 -5.84
CA GLY A 102 -24.35 12.87 -6.83
C GLY A 102 -23.54 11.97 -7.77
N THR A 103 -23.12 12.54 -8.89
CA THR A 103 -22.25 11.88 -9.85
C THR A 103 -21.18 12.85 -10.33
N ILE A 104 -19.94 12.37 -10.38
CA ILE A 104 -18.81 13.07 -10.98
C ILE A 104 -18.55 12.41 -12.33
N LYS A 105 -18.68 13.18 -13.41
CA LYS A 105 -18.51 12.70 -14.79
C LYS A 105 -17.42 13.47 -15.51
N GLY A 106 -16.78 12.86 -16.50
CA GLY A 106 -15.88 13.60 -17.38
C GLY A 106 -14.97 12.72 -18.21
N SER A 107 -14.27 13.36 -19.13
CA SER A 107 -13.24 12.72 -19.96
C SER A 107 -11.95 13.50 -19.76
N VAL A 108 -11.00 12.87 -19.09
CA VAL A 108 -9.77 13.52 -18.62
C VAL A 108 -8.54 12.79 -19.14
N ARG A 109 -7.51 13.57 -19.44
CA ARG A 109 -6.17 13.08 -19.73
C ARG A 109 -5.32 13.16 -18.47
N LEU A 110 -4.70 12.05 -18.06
CA LEU A 110 -3.67 12.05 -17.05
C LEU A 110 -2.39 12.63 -17.67
N THR A 111 -1.93 13.74 -17.10
CA THR A 111 -0.70 14.42 -17.52
C THR A 111 0.51 13.96 -16.72
N ARG A 112 0.27 13.55 -15.48
CA ARG A 112 1.25 12.90 -14.60
C ARG A 112 0.50 12.04 -13.60
N SER A 113 0.99 10.82 -13.35
CA SER A 113 0.48 10.02 -12.24
C SER A 113 1.56 9.16 -11.62
N LEU A 114 1.33 8.81 -10.36
CA LEU A 114 2.20 7.97 -9.57
C LEU A 114 1.35 7.00 -8.77
N TYR A 115 1.72 5.73 -8.79
CA TYR A 115 1.21 4.72 -7.88
C TYR A 115 2.39 4.02 -7.21
N VAL A 116 2.36 3.93 -5.87
CA VAL A 116 3.42 3.31 -5.08
C VAL A 116 2.92 2.03 -4.44
N LEU A 117 3.46 0.90 -4.89
CA LEU A 117 3.18 -0.43 -4.35
C LEU A 117 3.62 -0.56 -2.90
N GLY A 118 2.84 -1.33 -2.12
CA GLY A 118 3.15 -1.64 -0.71
C GLY A 118 2.89 -0.50 0.28
N ARG A 119 2.28 0.61 -0.17
CA ARG A 119 1.90 1.75 0.70
C ARG A 119 0.41 2.07 0.69
N SER A 120 -0.37 1.44 -0.20
CA SER A 120 -1.79 1.70 -0.39
C SER A 120 -2.68 1.33 0.81
N ASP A 121 -2.19 0.48 1.73
CA ASP A 121 -2.90 0.09 2.95
C ASP A 121 -2.87 1.17 4.05
N MET A 122 -2.16 2.28 3.84
CA MET A 122 -2.08 3.39 4.82
C MET A 122 -3.18 4.45 4.65
N ALA A 123 -4.18 4.18 3.80
CA ALA A 123 -5.27 5.10 3.54
C ALA A 123 -6.31 5.14 4.69
N ALA A 124 -6.09 6.09 5.60
CA ALA A 124 -7.12 6.78 6.38
C ALA A 124 -7.88 6.01 7.48
N ALA A 125 -7.17 5.60 8.53
CA ALA A 125 -7.71 5.89 9.86
C ALA A 125 -7.44 7.37 10.15
N VAL A 126 -8.38 8.26 9.79
CA VAL A 126 -8.38 9.61 10.40
C VAL A 126 -8.41 9.36 11.91
N PRO A 127 -7.40 9.78 12.69
CA PRO A 127 -7.43 9.60 14.13
C PRO A 127 -8.70 10.28 14.62
N ARG A 128 -9.68 9.50 15.08
CA ARG A 128 -10.80 10.06 15.80
C ARG A 128 -10.21 10.55 17.11
N LEU A 129 -9.98 11.85 17.20
CA LEU A 129 -9.60 12.45 18.47
C LEU A 129 -10.81 12.25 19.39
N ASN A 130 -10.69 11.38 20.39
CA ASN A 130 -11.67 11.32 21.47
C ASN A 130 -11.50 12.61 22.26
N VAL A 131 -12.19 13.66 21.85
CA VAL A 131 -12.30 14.90 22.61
C VAL A 131 -13.19 14.60 23.81
N MET A 132 -12.61 14.55 25.00
CA MET A 132 -13.37 14.60 26.24
C MET A 132 -13.58 16.08 26.56
N GLU A 133 -14.74 16.62 26.21
CA GLU A 133 -15.09 17.98 26.58
C GLU A 133 -15.41 18.05 28.08
N LEU A 134 -14.70 18.93 28.80
CA LEU A 134 -14.78 19.05 30.26
C LEU A 134 -15.95 19.93 30.74
N ASN A 135 -16.96 20.16 29.90
CA ASN A 135 -18.17 20.92 30.24
C ASN A 135 -19.41 20.13 29.81
N GLU A 136 -20.13 19.59 30.79
CA GLU A 136 -21.39 18.88 30.61
C GLU A 136 -22.51 19.85 30.19
N GLY A 137 -22.66 20.03 28.89
CA GLY A 137 -23.86 20.59 28.27
C GLY A 137 -24.31 19.63 27.17
N ARG A 138 -25.43 18.93 27.40
CA ARG A 138 -26.13 18.01 26.49
C ARG A 138 -25.61 18.04 25.04
N VAL A 139 -24.68 17.14 24.74
CA VAL A 139 -24.21 16.90 23.38
C VAL A 139 -25.29 16.11 22.67
N ASP A 140 -26.04 16.76 21.78
CA ASP A 140 -26.78 16.03 20.75
C ASP A 140 -25.76 15.11 20.05
N ALA A 141 -25.97 13.79 20.13
CA ALA A 141 -25.10 12.83 19.47
C ALA A 141 -24.89 13.32 18.03
N PRO A 142 -23.64 13.41 17.52
CA PRO A 142 -23.39 13.93 16.19
C PRO A 142 -24.29 13.16 15.22
N ILE A 143 -25.23 13.86 14.61
CA ILE A 143 -26.12 13.28 13.61
C ILE A 143 -25.18 12.73 12.54
N VAL A 144 -25.03 11.41 12.51
CA VAL A 144 -24.38 10.72 11.40
C VAL A 144 -25.34 10.87 10.24
N THR A 145 -25.33 12.02 9.57
CA THR A 145 -26.04 12.18 8.31
C THR A 145 -25.43 11.14 7.38
N SER A 146 -26.23 10.14 6.99
CA SER A 146 -25.87 9.19 5.95
C SER A 146 -25.35 10.01 4.77
N ALA A 147 -24.06 9.85 4.44
CA ALA A 147 -23.48 10.57 3.31
C ALA A 147 -24.27 10.14 2.07
N LEU A 148 -24.86 11.11 1.37
CA LEU A 148 -25.60 10.85 0.13
C LEU A 148 -24.68 10.05 -0.82
N PRO A 149 -25.20 9.03 -1.53
CA PRO A 149 -24.37 8.19 -2.39
C PRO A 149 -23.80 9.02 -3.55
N TRP A 150 -22.49 8.89 -3.75
CA TRP A 150 -21.79 9.49 -4.88
C TRP A 150 -21.31 8.41 -5.85
N THR A 151 -21.45 8.67 -7.14
CA THR A 151 -20.97 7.78 -8.19
C THR A 151 -19.95 8.45 -9.11
N LEU A 152 -19.15 7.64 -9.78
CA LEU A 152 -18.18 8.05 -10.80
C LEU A 152 -18.65 7.61 -12.20
N ASP A 153 -18.30 8.42 -13.20
CA ASP A 153 -18.38 8.10 -14.63
C ASP A 153 -17.25 8.87 -15.33
N ILE A 154 -16.02 8.41 -15.10
CA ILE A 154 -14.79 9.08 -15.52
C ILE A 154 -14.11 8.24 -16.58
N LYS A 155 -13.92 8.81 -17.77
CA LYS A 155 -13.03 8.26 -18.80
C LYS A 155 -11.67 8.90 -18.63
N ALA A 156 -10.66 8.10 -18.38
CA ALA A 156 -9.32 8.56 -18.05
C ALA A 156 -8.32 7.98 -19.07
N ASP A 157 -7.69 8.85 -19.84
CA ASP A 157 -6.65 8.50 -20.81
C ASP A 157 -5.28 8.90 -20.27
N ALA A 158 -4.34 7.97 -20.20
CA ALA A 158 -2.96 8.19 -19.81
C ALA A 158 -2.06 7.76 -20.98
N PRO A 159 -1.65 8.66 -21.87
CA PRO A 159 -0.83 8.28 -23.03
C PRO A 159 0.61 7.89 -22.67
N GLY A 160 1.03 8.18 -21.44
CA GLY A 160 2.33 7.89 -20.84
C GLY A 160 2.39 8.50 -19.44
N LEU A 161 3.57 8.50 -18.79
CA LEU A 161 3.79 9.12 -17.48
C LEU A 161 2.88 8.63 -16.34
N LEU A 162 2.26 7.45 -16.51
CA LEU A 162 1.68 6.70 -15.41
C LEU A 162 2.79 5.88 -14.75
N MET A 163 3.37 6.45 -13.70
CA MET A 163 4.51 5.85 -13.02
C MET A 163 4.03 4.85 -11.98
N VAL A 164 4.53 3.63 -12.02
CA VAL A 164 4.32 2.63 -10.96
C VAL A 164 5.67 2.33 -10.33
N LYS A 165 5.75 2.56 -9.02
CA LYS A 165 6.98 2.43 -8.23
C LYS A 165 6.77 1.58 -6.99
N GLY A 166 7.87 1.17 -6.36
CA GLY A 166 7.87 0.52 -5.06
C GLY A 166 8.07 -0.99 -5.15
N LEU A 167 8.48 -1.59 -4.02
CA LEU A 167 8.83 -3.02 -3.93
C LEU A 167 9.89 -3.48 -4.94
N GLY A 168 10.76 -2.57 -5.42
CA GLY A 168 11.76 -2.84 -6.46
C GLY A 168 11.31 -2.48 -7.88
N LEU A 169 10.03 -2.19 -8.11
CA LEU A 169 9.53 -1.76 -9.42
C LEU A 169 9.80 -0.27 -9.64
N ASP A 170 10.26 0.09 -10.84
CA ASP A 170 10.17 1.45 -11.40
C ASP A 170 9.79 1.36 -12.87
N SER A 171 8.57 1.78 -13.19
CA SER A 171 7.98 1.58 -14.51
C SER A 171 7.06 2.72 -14.93
N GLU A 172 6.95 2.90 -16.24
CA GLU A 172 6.07 3.84 -16.90
C GLU A 172 5.08 3.08 -17.77
N TRP A 173 3.82 3.48 -17.68
CA TRP A 173 2.70 2.85 -18.36
C TRP A 173 1.90 3.89 -19.15
N ARG A 174 1.20 3.41 -20.17
CA ARG A 174 0.08 4.09 -20.80
C ARG A 174 -1.20 3.35 -20.44
N ALA A 175 -2.34 4.03 -20.34
CA ALA A 175 -3.60 3.40 -19.96
C ALA A 175 -4.81 4.10 -20.58
N SER A 176 -5.87 3.35 -20.80
CA SER A 176 -7.21 3.87 -21.11
C SER A 176 -8.19 3.21 -20.15
N LEU A 177 -8.73 3.98 -19.22
CA LEU A 177 -9.51 3.51 -18.08
C LEU A 177 -10.88 4.17 -18.04
N VAL A 178 -11.89 3.43 -17.60
CA VAL A 178 -13.19 3.97 -17.22
C VAL A 178 -13.45 3.61 -15.77
N LEU A 179 -13.63 4.64 -14.94
CA LEU A 179 -13.98 4.51 -13.53
C LEU A 179 -15.48 4.75 -13.40
N SER A 180 -16.18 3.77 -12.82
CA SER A 180 -17.63 3.81 -12.65
C SER A 180 -18.05 3.31 -11.27
N GLY A 181 -19.35 3.41 -10.96
CA GLY A 181 -19.91 2.88 -9.72
C GLY A 181 -19.75 3.83 -8.54
N SER A 182 -19.77 3.29 -7.32
CA SER A 182 -19.72 4.08 -6.08
C SER A 182 -18.35 4.74 -5.88
N LEU A 183 -18.32 5.98 -5.40
CA LEU A 183 -17.08 6.66 -5.02
C LEU A 183 -16.29 5.89 -3.94
N LEU A 184 -16.99 5.15 -3.08
CA LEU A 184 -16.38 4.35 -2.00
C LEU A 184 -15.96 2.94 -2.45
N ALA A 185 -16.50 2.48 -3.57
CA ALA A 185 -16.22 1.16 -4.13
C ALA A 185 -16.30 1.23 -5.67
N PRO A 186 -15.32 1.90 -6.31
CA PRO A 186 -15.36 2.12 -7.75
C PRO A 186 -15.01 0.83 -8.49
N THR A 187 -15.64 0.65 -9.64
CA THR A 187 -15.24 -0.35 -10.63
C THR A 187 -14.34 0.31 -11.68
N ILE A 188 -13.33 -0.43 -12.15
CA ILE A 188 -12.41 0.04 -13.19
C ILE A 188 -12.50 -0.92 -14.36
N THR A 189 -12.65 -0.38 -15.57
CA THR A 189 -12.55 -1.15 -16.82
C THR A 189 -11.51 -0.51 -17.73
N GLY A 190 -10.90 -1.30 -18.62
CA GLY A 190 -9.92 -0.81 -19.59
C GLY A 190 -8.57 -1.52 -19.50
N THR A 191 -7.53 -0.88 -20.03
CA THR A 191 -6.19 -1.48 -20.14
C THR A 191 -5.10 -0.52 -19.68
N ALA A 192 -4.00 -1.11 -19.20
CA ALA A 192 -2.72 -0.41 -19.06
C ALA A 192 -1.62 -1.25 -19.70
N ASP A 193 -0.80 -0.61 -20.54
CA ASP A 193 0.26 -1.22 -21.31
C ASP A 193 1.60 -0.60 -20.92
N LEU A 194 2.61 -1.46 -20.77
CA LEU A 194 3.95 -1.04 -20.39
C LEU A 194 4.56 -0.17 -21.49
N VAL A 195 5.12 0.97 -21.09
CA VAL A 195 5.97 1.80 -21.96
C VAL A 195 7.41 1.38 -21.79
N ARG A 196 7.87 1.33 -20.53
CA ARG A 196 9.22 0.93 -20.13
C ARG A 196 9.26 0.69 -18.64
N GLY A 197 10.28 -0.01 -18.17
CA GLY A 197 10.53 -0.10 -16.75
C GLY A 197 11.51 -1.20 -16.41
N ASN A 198 11.83 -1.28 -15.15
CA ASN A 198 12.65 -2.35 -14.62
C ASN A 198 12.17 -2.73 -13.23
N TYR A 199 12.56 -3.92 -12.82
CA TYR A 199 12.37 -4.45 -11.49
C TYR A 199 13.74 -4.77 -10.90
N GLU A 200 14.02 -4.26 -9.71
CA GLU A 200 15.24 -4.52 -8.98
C GLU A 200 14.97 -5.41 -7.77
N PHE A 201 15.75 -6.48 -7.65
CA PHE A 201 15.69 -7.39 -6.51
C PHE A 201 17.09 -7.87 -6.14
N SER A 202 17.46 -7.75 -4.85
CA SER A 202 18.76 -8.17 -4.33
C SER A 202 19.96 -7.58 -5.12
N GLY A 203 19.86 -6.30 -5.51
CA GLY A 203 20.88 -5.60 -6.31
C GLY A 203 20.97 -6.06 -7.78
N ARG A 204 20.01 -6.87 -8.25
CA ARG A 204 19.92 -7.34 -9.63
C ARG A 204 18.76 -6.66 -10.33
N ARG A 205 18.98 -6.26 -11.58
CA ARG A 205 18.00 -5.57 -12.40
C ARG A 205 17.43 -6.51 -13.47
N PHE A 206 16.10 -6.49 -13.60
CA PHE A 206 15.35 -7.15 -14.65
C PHE A 206 14.60 -6.08 -15.44
N ASP A 207 14.86 -5.97 -16.73
CA ASP A 207 14.13 -5.02 -17.57
C ASP A 207 12.77 -5.59 -17.94
N LEU A 208 11.72 -4.77 -17.83
CA LEU A 208 10.38 -5.14 -18.24
C LEU A 208 10.31 -5.09 -19.76
N GLN A 209 10.10 -6.25 -20.39
CA GLN A 209 10.09 -6.40 -21.84
C GLN A 209 8.67 -6.22 -22.41
N ARG A 210 7.66 -6.65 -21.66
CA ARG A 210 6.24 -6.53 -21.98
C ARG A 210 5.44 -6.41 -20.70
N GLY A 211 4.34 -5.68 -20.74
CA GLY A 211 3.35 -5.66 -19.67
C GLY A 211 2.00 -5.24 -20.21
N ALA A 212 0.97 -6.01 -19.91
CA ALA A 212 -0.42 -5.69 -20.16
C ALA A 212 -1.22 -5.98 -18.88
N ILE A 213 -2.02 -5.02 -18.47
CA ILE A 213 -2.93 -5.12 -17.33
C ILE A 213 -4.33 -4.86 -17.85
N ARG A 214 -5.27 -5.76 -17.53
CA ARG A 214 -6.67 -5.65 -18.00
C ARG A 214 -7.63 -5.56 -16.83
N PHE A 215 -8.37 -4.46 -16.78
CA PHE A 215 -9.39 -4.20 -15.76
C PHE A 215 -10.76 -4.64 -16.29
N ARG A 216 -11.45 -5.49 -15.52
CA ARG A 216 -12.70 -6.15 -15.95
C ARG A 216 -13.99 -5.60 -15.31
N GLY A 217 -13.89 -4.52 -14.53
CA GLY A 217 -15.05 -3.91 -13.86
C GLY A 217 -15.41 -4.55 -12.53
N GLU A 218 -14.49 -5.30 -11.92
CA GLU A 218 -14.66 -5.90 -10.60
C GLU A 218 -14.53 -4.84 -9.48
N SER A 219 -15.18 -5.10 -8.33
CA SER A 219 -15.08 -4.27 -7.12
C SER A 219 -14.94 -5.16 -5.88
N PRO A 220 -13.81 -5.13 -5.16
CA PRO A 220 -12.63 -4.29 -5.43
C PRO A 220 -11.95 -4.67 -6.76
N PRO A 221 -11.22 -3.74 -7.41
CA PRO A 221 -10.51 -4.05 -8.65
C PRO A 221 -9.48 -5.17 -8.48
N ASP A 222 -9.57 -6.21 -9.30
CA ASP A 222 -8.59 -7.31 -9.38
C ASP A 222 -8.20 -7.61 -10.86
N PRO A 223 -7.31 -6.80 -11.46
CA PRO A 223 -7.04 -6.88 -12.89
C PRO A 223 -6.25 -8.15 -13.26
N LEU A 224 -6.40 -8.59 -14.50
CA LEU A 224 -5.54 -9.62 -15.08
C LEU A 224 -4.16 -9.06 -15.42
N LEU A 225 -3.12 -9.84 -15.14
CA LEU A 225 -1.73 -9.49 -15.39
C LEU A 225 -1.16 -10.36 -16.53
N ASP A 226 -0.38 -9.74 -17.42
CA ASP A 226 0.51 -10.42 -18.37
C ASP A 226 1.78 -9.58 -18.51
N ILE A 227 2.78 -9.90 -17.68
CA ILE A 227 4.03 -9.13 -17.58
C ILE A 227 5.21 -10.05 -17.81
N VAL A 228 6.17 -9.60 -18.61
CA VAL A 228 7.41 -10.31 -18.89
C VAL A 228 8.59 -9.41 -18.56
N ALA A 229 9.47 -9.91 -17.69
CA ALA A 229 10.74 -9.27 -17.35
C ALA A 229 11.90 -10.19 -17.72
N GLY A 230 13.04 -9.62 -18.09
CA GLY A 230 14.25 -10.38 -18.38
C GLY A 230 15.50 -9.69 -17.87
N GLY A 231 16.52 -10.49 -17.53
CA GLY A 231 17.81 -9.98 -17.04
C GLY A 231 18.92 -11.00 -17.20
N ASP A 232 20.15 -10.52 -17.42
CA ASP A 232 21.36 -11.35 -17.39
C ASP A 232 21.84 -11.47 -15.94
N THR A 233 22.04 -12.72 -15.51
CA THR A 233 22.57 -13.04 -14.20
C THR A 233 23.75 -13.99 -14.33
N GLN A 234 24.99 -13.47 -14.29
CA GLN A 234 26.21 -14.29 -14.32
C GLN A 234 26.28 -15.22 -15.56
N GLY A 235 25.91 -14.72 -16.75
CA GLY A 235 25.92 -15.52 -17.99
C GLY A 235 24.68 -16.41 -18.17
N LEU A 236 23.63 -16.14 -17.40
CA LEU A 236 22.32 -16.80 -17.47
C LEU A 236 21.26 -15.77 -17.84
N ASN A 237 20.61 -15.96 -18.98
CA ASN A 237 19.49 -15.09 -19.37
C ASN A 237 18.22 -15.58 -18.70
N ALA A 238 17.81 -14.93 -17.62
CA ALA A 238 16.60 -15.24 -16.89
C ALA A 238 15.40 -14.48 -17.47
N THR A 239 14.25 -15.14 -17.53
CA THR A 239 12.95 -14.57 -17.91
C THR A 239 11.93 -14.89 -16.84
N ILE A 240 11.23 -13.85 -16.37
CA ILE A 240 10.16 -13.91 -15.39
C ILE A 240 8.85 -13.57 -16.12
N ARG A 241 7.84 -14.42 -15.99
CA ARG A 241 6.47 -14.15 -16.44
C ARG A 241 5.56 -14.03 -15.23
N VAL A 242 4.74 -12.98 -15.20
CA VAL A 242 3.72 -12.73 -14.19
C VAL A 242 2.35 -12.76 -14.87
N GLY A 243 1.54 -13.75 -14.50
CA GLY A 243 0.17 -13.97 -14.94
C GLY A 243 -0.82 -13.87 -13.78
N GLY A 244 -2.02 -14.41 -13.98
CA GLY A 244 -3.06 -14.45 -12.94
C GLY A 244 -3.74 -13.09 -12.72
N THR A 245 -4.24 -12.87 -11.50
CA THR A 245 -4.89 -11.60 -11.11
C THR A 245 -4.00 -10.80 -10.16
N GLY A 246 -4.30 -9.52 -9.97
CA GLY A 246 -3.59 -8.66 -9.02
C GLY A 246 -3.56 -9.20 -7.59
N GLN A 247 -4.62 -9.88 -7.14
CA GLN A 247 -4.72 -10.51 -5.83
C GLN A 247 -4.11 -11.92 -5.78
N ARG A 248 -4.04 -12.60 -6.93
CA ARG A 248 -3.46 -13.94 -7.07
C ARG A 248 -2.52 -13.98 -8.27
N PRO A 249 -1.35 -13.33 -8.17
CA PRO A 249 -0.38 -13.35 -9.25
C PRO A 249 0.26 -14.74 -9.37
N GLU A 250 0.40 -15.19 -10.61
CA GLU A 250 1.08 -16.44 -10.93
C GLU A 250 2.44 -16.14 -11.52
N PHE A 251 3.49 -16.79 -11.04
CA PHE A 251 4.85 -16.50 -11.46
C PHE A 251 5.50 -17.72 -12.10
N ALA A 252 6.08 -17.54 -13.28
CA ALA A 252 6.85 -18.56 -13.97
C ALA A 252 8.24 -18.04 -14.31
N PHE A 253 9.25 -18.84 -14.05
CA PHE A 253 10.64 -18.51 -14.34
C PHE A 253 11.22 -19.47 -15.37
N SER A 254 12.03 -18.92 -16.26
CA SER A 254 12.77 -19.69 -17.26
C SER A 254 14.13 -19.07 -17.48
N SER A 255 15.07 -19.83 -18.02
CA SER A 255 16.40 -19.32 -18.32
C SER A 255 17.02 -19.99 -19.55
N VAL A 256 18.03 -19.32 -20.11
CA VAL A 256 18.92 -19.88 -21.14
C VAL A 256 20.36 -19.80 -20.62
N PRO A 257 21.10 -20.92 -20.47
CA PRO A 257 20.64 -22.31 -20.66
C PRO A 257 19.51 -22.73 -19.70
N ALA A 258 18.72 -23.74 -20.07
CA ALA A 258 17.56 -24.16 -19.29
C ALA A 258 17.98 -24.78 -17.95
N LEU A 259 17.50 -24.20 -16.85
CA LEU A 259 17.70 -24.69 -15.49
C LEU A 259 16.36 -25.04 -14.82
N PRO A 260 16.35 -25.98 -13.85
CA PRO A 260 15.23 -26.15 -12.93
C PRO A 260 14.89 -24.84 -12.23
N GLN A 261 13.60 -24.59 -11.95
CA GLN A 261 13.12 -23.33 -11.37
C GLN A 261 13.76 -23.01 -10.02
N GLU A 262 13.98 -24.02 -9.18
CA GLU A 262 14.59 -23.87 -7.85
C GLU A 262 16.07 -23.45 -7.94
N GLU A 263 16.80 -24.03 -8.89
CA GLU A 263 18.18 -23.66 -9.18
C GLU A 263 18.27 -22.24 -9.74
N LEU A 264 17.35 -21.87 -10.64
CA LEU A 264 17.24 -20.51 -11.15
C LEU A 264 16.95 -19.52 -10.03
N LEU A 265 15.94 -19.77 -9.20
CA LEU A 265 15.59 -18.93 -8.06
C LEU A 265 16.74 -18.82 -7.06
N SER A 266 17.43 -19.90 -6.75
CA SER A 266 18.61 -19.87 -5.88
C SER A 266 19.68 -18.89 -6.40
N ARG A 267 19.99 -18.97 -7.70
CA ARG A 267 20.94 -18.05 -8.34
C ARG A 267 20.44 -16.61 -8.39
N LEU A 268 19.15 -16.40 -8.64
CA LEU A 268 18.56 -15.06 -8.65
C LEU A 268 18.56 -14.42 -7.26
N LEU A 269 18.15 -15.17 -6.23
CA LEU A 269 17.99 -14.66 -4.86
C LEU A 269 19.32 -14.54 -4.11
N PHE A 270 20.18 -15.56 -4.21
CA PHE A 270 21.40 -15.70 -3.40
C PHE A 270 22.70 -15.67 -4.22
N GLY A 271 22.63 -15.72 -5.55
CA GLY A 271 23.82 -15.70 -6.40
C GLY A 271 24.65 -16.97 -6.41
N THR A 272 24.11 -18.09 -5.91
CA THR A 272 24.77 -19.40 -5.87
C THR A 272 23.78 -20.50 -6.28
N SER A 273 24.28 -21.72 -6.48
CA SER A 273 23.45 -22.89 -6.79
C SER A 273 22.71 -23.40 -5.55
N ILE A 274 21.57 -24.08 -5.76
CA ILE A 274 20.79 -24.68 -4.67
C ILE A 274 21.60 -25.68 -3.84
N THR A 275 22.57 -26.36 -4.47
CA THR A 275 23.45 -27.33 -3.81
C THR A 275 24.47 -26.68 -2.87
N ASN A 276 24.70 -25.37 -3.03
CA ASN A 276 25.67 -24.60 -2.26
C ASN A 276 24.98 -23.68 -1.24
N LEU A 277 23.66 -23.76 -1.11
CA LEU A 277 22.93 -22.98 -0.11
C LEU A 277 23.22 -23.51 1.30
N SER A 278 23.42 -22.58 2.22
CA SER A 278 23.36 -22.87 3.64
C SER A 278 21.92 -23.24 4.05
N ALA A 279 21.77 -24.00 5.14
CA ALA A 279 20.45 -24.39 5.65
C ALA A 279 19.47 -23.20 5.86
N PRO A 280 19.91 -22.03 6.37
CA PRO A 280 19.05 -20.84 6.46
C PRO A 280 18.59 -20.30 5.10
N GLU A 281 19.44 -20.30 4.08
CA GLU A 281 19.11 -19.82 2.74
C GLU A 281 18.13 -20.77 2.04
N ALA A 282 18.30 -22.09 2.24
CA ALA A 282 17.35 -23.09 1.73
C ALA A 282 15.95 -22.91 2.33
N VAL A 283 15.84 -22.58 3.62
CA VAL A 283 14.55 -22.26 4.27
C VAL A 283 13.94 -20.99 3.70
N GLN A 284 14.75 -19.95 3.44
CA GLN A 284 14.26 -18.72 2.82
C GLN A 284 13.79 -18.95 1.38
N LEU A 285 14.49 -19.78 0.60
CA LEU A 285 14.08 -20.18 -0.74
C LEU A 285 12.73 -20.90 -0.71
N ALA A 286 12.55 -21.85 0.21
CA ALA A 286 11.29 -22.57 0.38
C ALA A 286 10.13 -21.61 0.76
N ALA A 287 10.39 -20.62 1.63
CA ALA A 287 9.41 -19.61 1.99
C ALA A 287 9.05 -18.69 0.82
N ALA A 288 10.03 -18.32 -0.02
CA ALA A 288 9.81 -17.55 -1.24
C ALA A 288 8.96 -18.35 -2.24
N ILE A 289 9.27 -19.61 -2.51
CA ILE A 289 8.48 -20.47 -3.41
C ILE A 289 7.03 -20.61 -2.90
N ALA A 290 6.86 -20.82 -1.58
CA ALA A 290 5.54 -20.96 -0.97
C ALA A 290 4.68 -19.69 -1.09
N SER A 291 5.29 -18.50 -0.96
CA SER A 291 4.55 -17.24 -1.12
C SER A 291 4.11 -17.00 -2.57
N MET A 292 4.89 -17.49 -3.53
CA MET A 292 4.60 -17.36 -4.96
C MET A 292 3.49 -18.29 -5.46
N GLN A 293 3.21 -19.39 -4.76
CA GLN A 293 2.09 -20.29 -5.04
C GLN A 293 0.75 -19.80 -4.44
N GLY A 294 0.66 -18.50 -4.10
CA GLY A 294 -0.55 -17.91 -3.49
C GLY A 294 -0.62 -18.08 -1.97
N GLY A 295 0.48 -18.46 -1.32
CA GLY A 295 0.60 -18.45 0.13
C GLY A 295 0.72 -17.02 0.65
N ALA A 296 -0.42 -16.39 0.98
CA ALA A 296 -0.44 -15.21 1.84
C ALA A 296 0.44 -15.50 3.07
N GLY A 297 1.48 -14.69 3.28
CA GLY A 297 2.59 -14.96 4.19
C GLY A 297 2.21 -15.72 5.47
N LEU A 298 2.40 -17.04 5.46
CA LEU A 298 2.38 -17.84 6.67
C LEU A 298 3.82 -17.96 7.10
N ASN A 299 4.21 -17.08 8.02
CA ASN A 299 5.46 -17.11 8.76
C ASN A 299 5.70 -18.56 9.25
N PRO A 300 6.48 -19.40 8.53
CA PRO A 300 6.43 -20.85 8.67
C PRO A 300 7.04 -21.26 10.01
N VAL A 301 7.99 -20.46 10.49
CA VAL A 301 8.54 -20.51 11.85
C VAL A 301 7.44 -20.31 12.89
N ASN A 302 6.53 -19.36 12.68
CA ASN A 302 5.39 -19.14 13.59
C ASN A 302 4.30 -20.21 13.47
N ALA A 303 4.07 -20.78 12.28
CA ALA A 303 3.14 -21.90 12.08
C ALA A 303 3.65 -23.16 12.79
N LEU A 304 4.94 -23.50 12.61
CA LEU A 304 5.61 -24.57 13.32
C LEU A 304 5.57 -24.32 14.83
N ARG A 305 5.99 -23.12 15.29
CA ARG A 305 5.95 -22.71 16.71
C ARG A 305 4.59 -23.01 17.36
N LYS A 306 3.49 -22.68 16.68
CA LYS A 306 2.12 -22.96 17.17
C LYS A 306 1.79 -24.45 17.16
N ALA A 307 2.15 -25.18 16.10
CA ALA A 307 1.87 -26.62 15.99
C ALA A 307 2.58 -27.46 17.06
N ILE A 308 3.82 -27.11 17.41
CA ILE A 308 4.60 -27.79 18.46
C ILE A 308 4.46 -27.14 19.86
N GLY A 309 3.62 -26.11 19.99
CA GLY A 309 3.30 -25.47 21.27
C GLY A 309 4.48 -24.80 21.97
N LEU A 310 5.35 -24.12 21.20
CA LEU A 310 6.47 -23.32 21.70
C LEU A 310 6.08 -21.85 21.88
N ASP A 311 6.65 -21.19 22.89
CA ASP A 311 6.43 -19.75 23.11
C ASP A 311 7.37 -18.88 22.27
N ARG A 312 8.55 -19.40 21.93
CA ARG A 312 9.54 -18.72 21.10
C ARG A 312 10.21 -19.71 20.14
N LEU A 313 10.30 -19.36 18.86
CA LEU A 313 11.11 -20.07 17.87
C LEU A 313 11.78 -19.04 16.97
N ARG A 314 13.10 -19.06 16.87
CA ARG A 314 13.88 -18.07 16.10
C ARG A 314 15.17 -18.66 15.55
N ILE A 315 15.70 -18.04 14.51
CA ILE A 315 17.01 -18.35 13.93
C ILE A 315 18.01 -17.33 14.49
N LEU A 316 19.12 -17.80 15.04
CA LEU A 316 20.22 -16.98 15.54
C LEU A 316 21.35 -16.98 14.52
N PRO A 317 21.91 -15.81 14.15
CA PRO A 317 23.03 -15.71 13.22
C PRO A 317 24.27 -16.39 13.79
N ALA A 318 25.23 -16.73 12.92
CA ALA A 318 26.51 -17.27 13.35
C ALA A 318 27.29 -16.20 14.14
N ASP A 319 27.99 -16.64 15.19
CA ASP A 319 28.89 -15.82 15.99
C ASP A 319 30.31 -16.38 15.86
N LEU A 320 31.13 -15.66 15.09
CA LEU A 320 32.50 -16.03 14.78
C LEU A 320 33.42 -15.97 16.01
N ALA A 321 33.06 -15.19 17.04
CA ALA A 321 33.85 -15.07 18.26
C ALA A 321 33.68 -16.29 19.18
N THR A 322 32.51 -16.93 19.14
CA THR A 322 32.18 -18.12 19.94
C THR A 322 32.26 -19.42 19.15
N GLY A 323 32.60 -19.36 17.86
CA GLY A 323 32.61 -20.52 16.95
C GLY A 323 31.20 -21.06 16.63
N GLN A 324 30.16 -20.33 17.05
CA GLN A 324 28.77 -20.74 16.90
C GLN A 324 28.33 -20.52 15.45
N ARG A 325 27.89 -21.59 14.76
CA ARG A 325 27.28 -21.47 13.42
C ARG A 325 25.82 -21.04 13.56
N THR A 326 25.16 -20.76 12.43
CA THR A 326 23.74 -20.40 12.44
C THR A 326 22.93 -21.44 13.20
N SER A 327 22.23 -21.00 14.24
CA SER A 327 21.58 -21.88 15.21
C SER A 327 20.07 -21.66 15.23
N ILE A 328 19.32 -22.71 15.54
CA ILE A 328 17.89 -22.62 15.83
C ILE A 328 17.71 -22.52 17.33
N ALA A 329 16.91 -21.56 17.79
CA ALA A 329 16.55 -21.39 19.18
C ALA A 329 15.05 -21.64 19.40
N ALA A 330 14.74 -22.64 20.22
CA ALA A 330 13.39 -23.05 20.59
C ALA A 330 13.18 -22.86 22.10
N GLY A 331 12.18 -22.08 22.49
CA GLY A 331 11.94 -21.75 23.89
C GLY A 331 10.48 -21.83 24.33
N LYS A 332 10.28 -22.12 25.62
CA LYS A 332 8.98 -22.31 26.26
C LYS A 332 9.00 -21.79 27.69
N TYR A 333 7.91 -21.14 28.10
CA TYR A 333 7.61 -20.83 29.48
C TYR A 333 7.05 -22.07 30.16
N LEU A 334 7.79 -22.61 31.12
CA LEU A 334 7.31 -23.70 31.97
C LEU A 334 6.37 -23.18 33.05
N THR A 335 6.60 -21.94 33.50
CA THR A 335 5.73 -21.20 34.42
C THR A 335 5.73 -19.71 34.05
N ARG A 336 4.92 -18.90 34.74
CA ARG A 336 4.93 -17.43 34.57
C ARG A 336 6.28 -16.78 34.92
N ARG A 337 7.20 -17.51 35.57
CA ARG A 337 8.50 -17.03 36.03
C ARG A 337 9.68 -17.86 35.52
N THR A 338 9.44 -18.91 34.74
CA THR A 338 10.47 -19.85 34.30
C THR A 338 10.41 -20.00 32.79
N PHE A 339 11.46 -19.54 32.11
CA PHE A 339 11.63 -19.67 30.67
C PHE A 339 12.83 -20.58 30.38
N VAL A 340 12.66 -21.53 29.48
CA VAL A 340 13.75 -22.41 29.02
C VAL A 340 13.86 -22.29 27.51
N GLU A 341 15.08 -22.15 27.01
CA GLU A 341 15.40 -22.08 25.59
C GLU A 341 16.56 -23.01 25.27
N ILE A 342 16.41 -23.80 24.21
CA ILE A 342 17.46 -24.64 23.66
C ILE A 342 17.89 -24.02 22.34
N VAL A 343 19.21 -23.86 22.17
CA VAL A 343 19.85 -23.34 20.97
C VAL A 343 20.71 -24.44 20.40
N THR A 344 20.55 -24.80 19.13
CA THR A 344 21.42 -25.79 18.48
C THR A 344 21.73 -25.42 17.05
N ASP A 345 22.94 -25.72 16.58
CA ASP A 345 23.34 -25.59 15.18
C ASP A 345 23.18 -26.90 14.37
N GLY A 346 22.73 -27.99 15.03
CA GLY A 346 22.56 -29.30 14.41
C GLY A 346 23.87 -30.00 13.97
N GLN A 347 25.03 -29.43 14.30
CA GLN A 347 26.35 -29.91 13.85
C GLN A 347 27.38 -29.99 14.99
N GLY A 348 26.95 -29.85 16.25
CA GLY A 348 27.76 -30.12 17.45
C GLY A 348 27.64 -29.07 18.56
N TYR A 349 27.13 -27.88 18.24
CA TYR A 349 26.79 -26.88 19.25
C TYR A 349 25.36 -27.06 19.76
N SER A 350 25.23 -27.16 21.08
CA SER A 350 23.94 -27.05 21.78
C SER A 350 24.13 -26.24 23.05
N ALA A 351 23.22 -25.31 23.31
CA ALA A 351 23.17 -24.55 24.54
C ALA A 351 21.76 -24.52 25.12
N THR A 352 21.65 -24.82 26.40
CA THR A 352 20.42 -24.71 27.17
C THR A 352 20.51 -23.47 28.04
N ARG A 353 19.55 -22.56 27.86
CA ARG A 353 19.39 -21.34 28.64
C ARG A 353 18.15 -21.46 29.50
N ALA A 354 18.30 -21.24 30.79
CA ALA A 354 17.18 -21.16 31.72
C ALA A 354 17.18 -19.78 32.38
N GLU A 355 16.02 -19.13 32.37
CA GLU A 355 15.79 -17.86 33.05
C GLU A 355 14.71 -18.06 34.10
N PHE A 356 15.03 -17.69 35.34
CA PHE A 356 14.10 -17.70 36.46
C PHE A 356 13.92 -16.28 37.02
N GLN A 357 12.70 -15.76 36.93
CA GLN A 357 12.35 -14.47 37.47
C GLN A 357 12.02 -14.58 38.97
N VAL A 358 12.91 -14.05 39.81
CA VAL A 358 12.75 -14.05 41.26
C VAL A 358 11.75 -12.97 41.67
N THR A 359 11.91 -11.76 41.14
CA THR A 359 11.00 -10.61 41.34
C THR A 359 10.80 -9.86 40.01
N ARG A 360 9.95 -8.83 39.98
CA ARG A 360 9.76 -8.02 38.77
C ARG A 360 11.04 -7.35 38.25
N TRP A 361 12.01 -7.12 39.13
CA TRP A 361 13.27 -6.43 38.84
C TRP A 361 14.51 -7.34 38.91
N LEU A 362 14.34 -8.62 39.26
CA LEU A 362 15.45 -9.56 39.47
C LEU A 362 15.21 -10.89 38.73
N SER A 363 16.18 -11.28 37.90
CA SER A 363 16.19 -12.55 37.17
C SER A 363 17.54 -13.27 37.33
N ILE A 364 17.48 -14.60 37.41
CA ILE A 364 18.65 -15.48 37.41
C ILE A 364 18.71 -16.13 36.04
N LEU A 365 19.87 -16.08 35.40
CA LEU A 365 20.14 -16.69 34.12
C LEU A 365 21.18 -17.78 34.29
N SER A 366 20.86 -18.97 33.78
CA SER A 366 21.79 -20.09 33.67
C SER A 366 21.94 -20.45 32.21
N THR A 367 23.20 -20.59 31.75
CA THR A 367 23.53 -21.09 30.42
C THR A 367 24.48 -22.26 30.55
N ILE A 368 24.14 -23.37 29.91
CA ILE A 368 24.97 -24.56 29.78
C ILE A 368 25.17 -24.79 28.28
N SER A 369 26.42 -24.92 27.81
CA SER A 369 26.70 -25.14 26.39
C SER A 369 27.68 -26.31 26.18
N THR A 370 27.65 -26.94 25.00
CA THR A 370 28.53 -28.07 24.67
C THR A 370 29.96 -27.66 24.34
N ILE A 371 30.20 -26.40 23.97
CA ILE A 371 31.50 -25.90 23.49
C ILE A 371 32.04 -24.75 24.37
N GLY A 372 31.37 -24.42 25.49
CA GLY A 372 31.77 -23.35 26.40
C GLY A 372 31.42 -23.61 27.87
N GLU A 373 32.04 -22.85 28.78
CA GLU A 373 31.89 -22.97 30.23
C GLU A 373 30.44 -22.81 30.72
N GLN A 374 30.10 -23.51 31.80
CA GLN A 374 28.83 -23.32 32.51
C GLN A 374 28.83 -21.93 33.16
N ALA A 375 27.87 -21.08 32.79
CA ALA A 375 27.78 -19.72 33.28
C ALA A 375 26.44 -19.48 33.99
N ALA A 376 26.50 -18.95 35.21
CA ALA A 376 25.35 -18.43 35.93
C ALA A 376 25.54 -16.93 36.14
N SER A 377 24.53 -16.14 35.81
CA SER A 377 24.54 -14.68 36.00
C SER A 377 23.23 -14.18 36.59
N VAL A 378 23.30 -13.06 37.28
CA VAL A 378 22.14 -12.38 37.86
C VAL A 378 21.93 -11.08 37.11
N ARG A 379 20.70 -10.85 36.64
CA ARG A 379 20.31 -9.62 35.95
C ARG A 379 19.30 -8.85 36.78
N VAL A 380 19.63 -7.58 37.01
CA VAL A 380 18.77 -6.58 37.64
C VAL A 380 18.25 -5.63 36.56
N SER A 381 16.94 -5.45 36.45
CA SER A 381 16.31 -4.48 35.55
C SER A 381 15.56 -3.42 36.36
N ARG A 382 15.80 -2.14 36.05
CA ARG A 382 15.00 -1.01 36.54
C ARG A 382 14.13 -0.51 35.40
N ASP A 383 12.82 -0.66 35.54
CA ASP A 383 11.87 0.06 34.69
C ASP A 383 11.83 1.53 35.16
N TYR A 384 11.95 2.47 34.21
CA TYR A 384 11.69 3.89 34.44
C TYR A 384 10.29 4.26 34.01
#